data_AF-A0A6V7UW03-F1
#
_entry.id   AF-A0A6V7UW03-F1
#
_cell.length_a   1.000
_cell.length_b   1.000
_cell.length_c   1.000
_cell.angle_alpha   90.00
_cell.angle_beta   90.00
_cell.angle_gamma   90.00
#
_symmetry.space_group_name_H-M   'P 1'
#
loop_
_entity.id
_entity.type
_entity.pdbx_description
1 polymer ?
#
loop_
_entity_poly.entity_id
_entity_poly.type
_entity_poly.pdbx_seq_one_letter_code
_entity_poly.pdbx_strand_id
1 'polypeptide(L)'
;MLALAVVFANTGILLSFWSSIFPTSIINTIIFQSQFSPKILIAFNGIVKGAGQPFLSLIFERLQLDKIKKSRIIFVGVLIQFLAILLCFVNLPNESPLNQTTNEAIIKPRVWIALICGFLLSFCDACWSTQIFSFLIINYPTQSAQAFALLKFYQSLLTSLLFFFSGYMSLHWHLFILLISGTLGYWAFAVAEKMEITNEKNRRKIDPIELS
;
A
#
# COMPACT_ATOMS: atom_id res chain seq x y z
N MET A 1 -2.55 12.33 16.50
CA MET A 1 -1.87 11.08 16.06
C MET A 1 -2.77 9.85 15.93
N LEU A 2 -3.92 9.74 16.63
CA LEU A 2 -4.81 8.57 16.50
C LEU A 2 -5.27 8.30 15.05
N ALA A 3 -5.65 9.35 14.30
CA ALA A 3 -6.00 9.22 12.88
C ALA A 3 -4.83 8.67 12.03
N LEU A 4 -3.59 9.05 12.34
CA LEU A 4 -2.41 8.51 11.67
C LEU A 4 -2.17 7.04 12.02
N ALA A 5 -2.55 6.56 13.21
CA ALA A 5 -2.41 5.15 13.55
C ALA A 5 -3.20 4.24 12.57
N VAL A 6 -4.38 4.69 12.13
CA VAL A 6 -5.18 3.98 11.10
C VAL A 6 -4.45 3.96 9.75
N VAL A 7 -3.79 5.06 9.39
CA VAL A 7 -2.97 5.15 8.17
C VAL A 7 -1.76 4.20 8.25
N PHE A 8 -1.09 4.15 9.40
CA PHE A 8 0.06 3.26 9.64
C PHE A 8 -0.36 1.79 9.66
N ALA A 9 -1.55 1.49 10.17
CA ALA A 9 -2.12 0.16 10.11
C ALA A 9 -2.40 -0.26 8.66
N ASN A 10 -2.95 0.64 7.84
CA ASN A 10 -3.18 0.37 6.41
C ASN A 10 -1.87 0.07 5.64
N THR A 11 -0.77 0.78 5.92
CA THR A 11 0.52 0.48 5.26
C THR A 11 1.08 -0.88 5.69
N GLY A 12 0.88 -1.31 6.93
CA GLY A 12 1.23 -2.67 7.36
C GLY A 12 0.43 -3.75 6.62
N ILE A 13 -0.88 -3.52 6.44
CA ILE A 13 -1.76 -4.44 5.69
C ILE A 13 -1.31 -4.54 4.23
N LEU A 14 -1.08 -3.41 3.57
CA LEU A 14 -0.60 -3.36 2.19
C LEU A 14 0.77 -4.02 2.03
N LEU A 15 1.70 -3.78 2.97
CA LEU A 15 3.03 -4.38 2.98
C LEU A 15 2.95 -5.91 3.06
N SER A 16 2.14 -6.45 3.97
CA SER A 16 1.96 -7.91 4.11
C SER A 16 1.41 -8.53 2.83
N PHE A 17 0.42 -7.87 2.23
CA PHE A 17 -0.21 -8.35 1.01
C PHE A 17 0.77 -8.41 -0.17
N TRP A 18 1.47 -7.31 -0.48
CA TRP A 18 2.34 -7.29 -1.66
C TRP A 18 3.62 -8.10 -1.46
N SER A 19 4.17 -8.17 -0.23
CA SER A 19 5.44 -8.87 0.04
C SER A 19 5.28 -10.38 0.15
N SER A 20 4.18 -10.86 0.73
CA SER A 20 4.02 -12.28 1.10
C SER A 20 2.84 -12.94 0.41
N ILE A 21 1.62 -12.42 0.60
CA ILE A 21 0.38 -13.08 0.16
C ILE A 21 0.28 -13.16 -1.37
N PHE A 22 0.57 -12.05 -2.04
CA PHE A 22 0.52 -11.95 -3.48
C PHE A 22 1.53 -12.86 -4.21
N PRO A 23 2.85 -12.87 -3.86
CA PRO A 23 3.79 -13.81 -4.48
C PRO A 23 3.45 -15.27 -4.19
N THR A 24 3.01 -15.63 -2.98
CA THR A 24 2.56 -17.01 -2.67
C THR A 24 1.39 -17.43 -3.57
N SER A 25 0.43 -16.53 -3.77
CA SER A 25 -0.71 -16.76 -4.65
C SER A 25 -0.31 -16.99 -6.11
N ILE A 26 0.72 -16.29 -6.59
CA ILE A 26 1.26 -16.49 -7.94
C ILE A 26 1.91 -17.88 -8.06
N ILE A 27 2.75 -18.27 -7.10
CA ILE A 27 3.45 -19.57 -7.12
C ILE A 27 2.44 -20.71 -7.13
N ASN A 28 1.43 -20.65 -6.28
CA ASN A 28 0.45 -21.72 -6.07
C ASN A 28 -0.58 -21.85 -7.20
N THR A 29 -0.59 -20.93 -8.16
CA THR A 29 -1.47 -21.03 -9.34
C THR A 29 -0.84 -21.97 -10.39
N ILE A 30 -1.34 -23.20 -10.49
CA ILE A 30 -0.74 -24.27 -11.32
C ILE A 30 -0.70 -23.88 -12.81
N ILE A 31 -1.69 -23.11 -13.28
CA ILE A 31 -1.75 -22.63 -14.67
C ILE A 31 -0.51 -21.80 -15.03
N PHE A 32 0.06 -21.04 -14.10
CA PHE A 32 1.31 -20.31 -14.32
C PHE A 32 2.52 -21.24 -14.36
N GLN A 33 2.50 -22.31 -13.56
CA GLN A 33 3.57 -23.31 -13.52
C GLN A 33 3.71 -24.07 -14.84
N SER A 34 2.61 -24.23 -15.58
CA SER A 34 2.63 -24.82 -16.92
C SER A 34 3.39 -23.96 -17.95
N GLN A 35 3.55 -22.66 -17.71
CA GLN A 35 4.26 -21.74 -18.61
C GLN A 35 5.69 -21.45 -18.13
N PHE A 36 5.88 -21.29 -16.82
CA PHE A 36 7.16 -20.95 -16.22
C PHE A 36 7.37 -21.69 -14.90
N SER A 37 8.61 -22.06 -14.59
CA SER A 37 8.95 -22.62 -13.27
C SER A 37 8.57 -21.63 -12.15
N PRO A 38 8.03 -22.11 -11.00
CA PRO A 38 7.67 -21.24 -9.87
C PRO A 38 8.81 -20.33 -9.40
N LYS A 39 10.06 -20.84 -9.42
CA LYS A 39 11.25 -20.07 -9.01
C LYS A 39 11.48 -18.85 -9.91
N ILE A 40 11.34 -19.04 -11.22
CA ILE A 40 11.49 -17.97 -12.22
C ILE A 40 10.36 -16.95 -12.08
N LEU A 41 9.15 -17.41 -11.79
CA LEU A 41 7.98 -16.56 -11.62
C LEU A 41 8.10 -15.63 -10.41
N ILE A 42 8.62 -16.13 -9.28
CA ILE A 42 8.93 -15.31 -8.09
C ILE A 42 10.01 -14.28 -8.42
N ALA A 43 11.07 -14.69 -9.12
CA ALA A 43 12.16 -13.82 -9.50
C ALA A 43 11.66 -12.67 -10.39
N PHE A 44 10.87 -12.97 -11.43
CA PHE A 44 10.27 -11.94 -12.28
C PHE A 44 9.33 -11.01 -11.51
N ASN A 45 8.47 -11.57 -10.67
CA ASN A 45 7.59 -10.77 -9.82
C ASN A 45 8.40 -9.84 -8.91
N GLY A 46 9.48 -10.33 -8.30
CA GLY A 46 10.39 -9.54 -7.47
C GLY A 46 11.04 -8.39 -8.24
N ILE A 47 11.56 -8.65 -9.44
CA ILE A 47 12.17 -7.62 -10.31
C ILE A 47 11.14 -6.56 -10.69
N VAL A 48 9.96 -6.97 -11.18
CA VAL A 48 8.90 -6.06 -11.62
C VAL A 48 8.38 -5.21 -10.47
N LYS A 49 8.18 -5.81 -9.29
CA LYS A 49 7.83 -5.07 -8.08
C LYS A 49 8.92 -4.09 -7.67
N GLY A 50 10.19 -4.50 -7.72
CA GLY A 50 11.33 -3.63 -7.40
C GLY A 50 11.42 -2.42 -8.32
N ALA A 51 11.02 -2.55 -9.59
CA ALA A 51 10.97 -1.43 -10.53
C ALA A 51 9.84 -0.40 -10.23
N GLY A 52 8.81 -0.78 -9.48
CA GLY A 52 7.67 0.09 -9.18
C GLY A 52 8.02 1.34 -8.37
N GLN A 53 8.91 1.23 -7.37
CA GLN A 53 9.24 2.35 -6.48
C GLN A 53 10.13 3.41 -7.16
N PRO A 54 11.23 3.05 -7.85
CA PRO A 54 12.03 4.03 -8.58
C PRO A 54 11.23 4.74 -9.67
N PHE A 55 10.30 4.04 -10.32
CA PHE A 55 9.43 4.63 -11.33
C PHE A 55 8.55 5.74 -10.76
N LEU A 56 8.05 5.58 -9.53
CA LEU A 56 7.32 6.64 -8.84
C LEU A 56 8.21 7.86 -8.58
N SER A 57 9.43 7.66 -8.08
CA SER A 57 10.36 8.76 -7.78
C SER A 57 10.66 9.60 -9.04
N LEU A 58 10.84 8.95 -10.19
CA LEU A 58 11.03 9.65 -11.48
C LEU A 58 9.80 10.49 -11.86
N ILE A 59 8.59 9.96 -11.64
CA ILE A 59 7.34 10.70 -11.89
C ILE A 59 7.22 11.91 -10.97
N PHE A 60 7.57 11.76 -9.69
CA PHE A 60 7.55 12.84 -8.71
C PHE A 60 8.43 14.01 -9.11
N GLU A 61 9.67 13.70 -9.52
CA GLU A 61 10.62 14.70 -10.00
C GLU A 61 10.10 15.38 -11.28
N ARG A 62 9.65 14.59 -12.27
CA ARG A 62 9.24 15.11 -13.58
C ARG A 62 7.97 15.98 -13.52
N LEU A 63 6.99 15.59 -12.70
CA LEU A 63 5.70 16.26 -12.58
C LEU A 63 5.66 17.30 -11.44
N GLN A 64 6.77 17.51 -10.73
CA GLN A 64 6.85 18.43 -9.58
C GLN A 64 5.72 18.18 -8.57
N LEU A 65 5.48 16.90 -8.26
CA LEU A 65 4.36 16.48 -7.40
C LEU A 65 4.45 17.09 -5.98
N ASP A 66 5.62 17.63 -5.59
CA ASP A 66 5.82 18.41 -4.37
C ASP A 66 4.91 19.65 -4.28
N LYS A 67 4.49 20.21 -5.42
CA LYS A 67 3.55 21.35 -5.50
C LYS A 67 2.08 20.92 -5.37
N ILE A 68 1.79 19.63 -5.49
CA ILE A 68 0.44 19.07 -5.41
C ILE A 68 0.10 18.77 -3.94
N LYS A 69 -1.19 18.89 -3.59
CA LYS A 69 -1.66 18.57 -2.23
C LYS A 69 -1.43 17.08 -1.97
N LYS A 70 -0.88 16.74 -0.81
CA LYS A 70 -0.52 15.37 -0.43
C LYS A 70 -1.73 14.42 -0.50
N SER A 71 -2.90 14.87 -0.04
CA SER A 71 -4.16 14.10 -0.17
C SER A 71 -4.52 13.72 -1.62
N ARG A 72 -4.21 14.55 -2.63
CA ARG A 72 -4.47 14.21 -4.04
C ARG A 72 -3.58 13.08 -4.54
N ILE A 73 -2.33 13.04 -4.09
CA ILE A 73 -1.38 11.99 -4.47
C ILE A 73 -1.78 10.66 -3.83
N ILE A 74 -2.18 10.68 -2.55
CA ILE A 74 -2.71 9.49 -1.88
C ILE A 74 -4.00 9.00 -2.53
N PHE A 75 -4.89 9.91 -2.96
CA PHE A 75 -6.10 9.53 -3.69
C PHE A 75 -5.77 8.74 -4.97
N VAL A 76 -4.81 9.22 -5.77
CA VAL A 76 -4.33 8.48 -6.95
C VAL A 76 -3.74 7.13 -6.55
N GLY A 77 -2.96 7.07 -5.47
CA GLY A 77 -2.43 5.82 -4.91
C GLY A 77 -3.55 4.82 -4.59
N VAL A 78 -4.62 5.26 -3.94
CA VAL A 78 -5.79 4.42 -3.59
C VAL A 78 -6.54 3.94 -4.83
N LEU A 79 -6.68 4.78 -5.87
CA LEU A 79 -7.27 4.35 -7.14
C LEU A 79 -6.45 3.25 -7.81
N ILE A 80 -5.12 3.39 -7.81
CA ILE A 80 -4.21 2.37 -8.32
C ILE A 80 -4.28 1.10 -7.46
N GLN A 81 -4.42 1.25 -6.14
CA GLN A 81 -4.64 0.13 -5.22
C GLN A 81 -5.91 -0.65 -5.58
N PHE A 82 -7.03 0.04 -5.85
CA PHE A 82 -8.28 -0.59 -6.23
C PHE A 82 -8.19 -1.27 -7.59
N LEU A 83 -7.52 -0.64 -8.54
CA LEU A 83 -7.25 -1.26 -9.84
C LEU A 83 -6.43 -2.53 -9.68
N ALA A 84 -5.39 -2.52 -8.85
CA ALA A 84 -4.59 -3.70 -8.54
C ALA A 84 -5.44 -4.80 -7.87
N ILE A 85 -6.27 -4.45 -6.89
CA ILE A 85 -7.19 -5.39 -6.22
C ILE A 85 -8.13 -6.04 -7.24
N LEU A 86 -8.71 -5.27 -8.16
CA LEU A 86 -9.59 -5.80 -9.21
C LEU A 86 -8.85 -6.73 -10.17
N LEU A 87 -7.66 -6.35 -10.64
CA LEU A 87 -6.83 -7.20 -11.50
C LEU A 87 -6.46 -8.50 -10.79
N CYS A 88 -6.10 -8.42 -9.52
CA CYS A 88 -5.76 -9.57 -8.72
C CYS A 88 -6.99 -10.47 -8.44
N PHE A 89 -8.18 -9.90 -8.21
CA PHE A 89 -9.44 -10.64 -8.06
C PHE A 89 -9.83 -11.41 -9.33
N VAL A 90 -9.63 -10.79 -10.49
CA VAL A 90 -10.00 -11.37 -11.79
C VAL A 90 -8.99 -12.43 -12.25
N ASN A 91 -7.71 -12.25 -11.94
CA ASN A 91 -6.62 -13.06 -12.48
C ASN A 91 -6.17 -14.21 -11.56
N LEU A 92 -6.48 -14.19 -10.26
CA LEU A 92 -6.06 -15.23 -9.31
C LEU A 92 -7.25 -15.99 -8.70
N PRO A 93 -7.14 -17.32 -8.54
CA PRO A 93 -8.19 -18.13 -7.92
C PRO A 93 -8.24 -17.93 -6.40
N ASN A 94 -9.41 -18.07 -5.79
CA ASN A 94 -9.64 -17.77 -4.37
C ASN A 94 -8.74 -18.58 -3.40
N GLU A 95 -8.44 -19.82 -3.76
CA GLU A 95 -7.66 -20.75 -2.93
C GLU A 95 -6.15 -20.66 -3.17
N SER A 96 -5.69 -19.78 -4.08
CA SER A 96 -4.26 -19.64 -4.40
C SER A 96 -3.33 -19.39 -3.20
N PRO A 97 -3.69 -18.60 -2.15
CA PRO A 97 -2.78 -18.41 -1.04
C PRO A 97 -2.69 -19.62 -0.10
N LEU A 98 -3.67 -20.54 -0.16
CA LEU A 98 -3.79 -21.68 0.76
C LEU A 98 -3.22 -22.96 0.14
N ASN A 99 -3.65 -23.30 -1.08
CA ASN A 99 -3.32 -24.55 -1.73
C ASN A 99 -2.95 -24.32 -3.20
N GLN A 100 -2.21 -25.28 -3.77
CA GLN A 100 -2.00 -25.32 -5.20
C GLN A 100 -3.33 -25.61 -5.89
N THR A 101 -3.78 -24.71 -6.75
CA THR A 101 -5.10 -24.83 -7.38
C THR A 101 -5.01 -24.80 -8.90
N THR A 102 -5.74 -25.74 -9.50
CA THR A 102 -6.00 -25.84 -10.95
C THR A 102 -7.30 -25.15 -11.35
N ASN A 103 -8.09 -24.66 -10.37
CA ASN A 103 -9.34 -23.96 -10.62
C ASN A 103 -9.10 -22.71 -11.46
N GLU A 104 -9.88 -22.56 -12.52
CA GLU A 104 -9.86 -21.35 -13.33
C GLU A 104 -10.38 -20.18 -12.49
N ALA A 105 -9.64 -19.07 -12.51
CA ALA A 105 -10.19 -17.80 -12.05
C ALA A 105 -11.27 -17.31 -13.05
N ILE A 106 -11.94 -16.21 -12.74
CA ILE A 106 -12.99 -15.63 -13.60
C ILE A 106 -12.48 -15.43 -15.05
N ILE A 107 -11.19 -15.13 -15.21
CA ILE A 107 -10.49 -15.15 -16.49
C ILE A 107 -9.38 -16.20 -16.43
N LYS A 108 -9.08 -16.86 -17.55
CA LYS A 108 -7.93 -17.77 -17.69
C LYS A 108 -6.66 -17.05 -17.20
N PRO A 109 -6.03 -17.48 -16.10
CA PRO A 109 -4.93 -16.75 -15.47
C PRO A 109 -3.82 -16.47 -16.48
N ARG A 110 -3.38 -15.19 -16.57
CA ARG A 110 -2.22 -14.78 -17.39
C ARG A 110 -1.09 -14.23 -16.53
N VAL A 111 0.13 -14.72 -16.79
CA VAL A 111 1.35 -14.32 -16.07
C VAL A 111 1.62 -12.81 -16.17
N TRP A 112 1.47 -12.22 -17.36
CA TRP A 112 1.70 -10.79 -17.57
C TRP A 112 0.77 -9.90 -16.72
N ILE A 113 -0.50 -10.30 -16.56
CA ILE A 113 -1.47 -9.56 -15.73
C ILE A 113 -1.06 -9.63 -14.24
N ALA A 114 -0.53 -10.78 -13.79
CA ALA A 114 -0.02 -10.92 -12.44
C ALA A 114 1.22 -10.04 -12.21
N LEU A 115 2.16 -10.00 -13.16
CA LEU A 115 3.33 -9.12 -13.07
C LEU A 115 2.92 -7.64 -13.03
N ILE A 116 1.94 -7.24 -13.85
CA ILE A 116 1.36 -5.89 -13.80
C ILE A 116 0.70 -5.62 -12.44
N CYS A 117 -0.08 -6.54 -11.87
CA CYS A 117 -0.63 -6.36 -10.51
C CYS A 117 0.48 -6.15 -9.48
N GLY A 118 1.59 -6.91 -9.57
CA GLY A 118 2.77 -6.74 -8.72
C GLY A 118 3.41 -5.36 -8.84
N PHE A 119 3.57 -4.85 -10.07
CA PHE A 119 4.05 -3.50 -10.33
C PHE A 119 3.15 -2.44 -9.69
N LEU A 120 1.83 -2.52 -9.92
CA LEU A 120 0.85 -1.55 -9.39
C LEU A 120 0.81 -1.56 -7.86
N LEU A 121 0.88 -2.73 -7.22
CA LEU A 121 0.90 -2.83 -5.75
C LEU A 121 2.15 -2.16 -5.15
N SER A 122 3.32 -2.40 -5.74
CA SER A 122 4.57 -1.75 -5.31
C SER A 122 4.55 -0.24 -5.55
N PHE A 123 3.99 0.20 -6.69
CA PHE A 123 3.79 1.61 -7.00
C PHE A 123 2.88 2.30 -5.98
N CYS A 124 1.78 1.65 -5.61
CA CYS A 124 0.87 2.13 -4.56
C CYS A 124 1.56 2.23 -3.19
N ASP A 125 2.31 1.21 -2.79
CA ASP A 125 3.06 1.21 -1.52
C ASP A 125 4.07 2.38 -1.45
N ALA A 126 4.74 2.67 -2.57
CA ALA A 126 5.61 3.81 -2.70
C ALA A 126 4.85 5.15 -2.56
N CYS A 127 3.65 5.28 -3.16
CA CYS A 127 2.82 6.47 -3.00
C CYS A 127 2.46 6.72 -1.53
N TRP A 128 2.01 5.68 -0.83
CA TRP A 128 1.68 5.77 0.59
C TRP A 128 2.89 6.15 1.44
N SER A 129 4.01 5.43 1.26
CA SER A 129 5.23 5.62 2.05
C SER A 129 5.80 7.03 1.87
N THR A 130 5.93 7.52 0.62
CA THR A 130 6.45 8.86 0.34
C THR A 130 5.58 9.95 0.96
N GLN A 131 4.25 9.84 0.86
CA GLN A 131 3.34 10.85 1.39
C GLN A 131 3.28 10.85 2.92
N ILE A 132 3.27 9.68 3.55
CA ILE A 132 3.28 9.56 5.02
C ILE A 132 4.60 10.09 5.58
N PHE A 133 5.75 9.70 5.01
CA PHE A 133 7.05 10.16 5.48
C PHE A 133 7.18 11.68 5.34
N SER A 134 6.77 12.23 4.19
CA SER A 134 6.76 13.68 3.97
C SER A 134 5.84 14.40 4.98
N PHE A 135 4.67 13.84 5.27
CA PHE A 135 3.75 14.39 6.26
C PHE A 135 4.34 14.39 7.67
N LEU A 136 5.02 13.31 8.09
CA LEU A 136 5.62 13.21 9.41
C LEU A 136 6.80 14.18 9.59
N ILE A 137 7.65 14.31 8.58
CA ILE A 137 8.81 15.22 8.62
C ILE A 137 8.35 16.68 8.77
N ILE A 138 7.31 17.08 8.04
CA ILE A 138 6.83 18.47 8.04
C ILE A 138 6.08 18.82 9.33
N ASN A 139 5.21 17.93 9.82
CA ASN A 139 4.33 18.24 10.95
C ASN A 139 4.94 17.89 12.32
N TYR A 140 5.92 16.98 12.38
CA TYR A 140 6.58 16.56 13.61
C TYR A 140 8.12 16.71 13.49
N PRO A 141 8.66 17.90 13.17
CA PRO A 141 10.09 18.06 12.91
C PRO A 141 10.96 17.75 14.15
N THR A 142 10.52 18.16 15.33
CA THR A 142 11.23 17.93 16.61
C THR A 142 11.04 16.54 17.18
N GLN A 143 9.94 15.85 16.83
CA GLN A 143 9.56 14.52 17.34
C GLN A 143 9.51 13.47 16.23
N SER A 144 10.20 13.72 15.10
CA SER A 144 10.12 12.89 13.90
C SER A 144 10.51 11.44 14.19
N ALA A 145 11.59 11.24 14.95
CA ALA A 145 12.04 9.91 15.36
C ALA A 145 10.95 9.10 16.11
N GLN A 146 10.22 9.74 17.03
CA GLN A 146 9.14 9.10 17.78
C GLN A 146 7.95 8.78 16.86
N ALA A 147 7.63 9.69 15.94
CA ALA A 147 6.55 9.49 14.99
C ALA A 147 6.85 8.36 13.98
N PHE A 148 8.09 8.27 13.50
CA PHE A 148 8.58 7.15 12.68
C PHE A 148 8.63 5.83 13.44
N ALA A 149 8.97 5.86 14.74
CA ALA A 149 8.92 4.67 15.60
C ALA A 149 7.49 4.13 15.71
N LEU A 150 6.50 5.00 15.94
CA LEU A 150 5.09 4.61 15.95
C LEU A 150 4.63 4.05 14.60
N LEU A 151 5.00 4.69 13.49
CA LEU A 151 4.72 4.19 12.15
C LEU A 151 5.24 2.77 11.97
N LYS A 152 6.52 2.52 12.28
CA LYS A 152 7.14 1.20 12.15
C LYS A 152 6.55 0.17 13.10
N PHE A 153 6.16 0.58 14.31
CA PHE A 153 5.48 -0.28 15.28
C PHE A 153 4.12 -0.77 14.78
N TYR A 154 3.24 0.13 14.32
CA TYR A 154 1.95 -0.28 13.76
C TYR A 154 2.12 -1.06 12.47
N GLN A 155 3.03 -0.63 11.60
CA GLN A 155 3.30 -1.32 10.34
C GLN A 155 3.75 -2.78 10.58
N SER A 156 4.69 -3.02 11.50
CA SER A 156 5.18 -4.37 11.79
C SER A 156 4.13 -5.23 12.49
N LEU A 157 3.37 -4.65 13.44
CA LEU A 157 2.30 -5.34 14.15
C LEU A 157 1.23 -5.87 13.19
N LEU A 158 0.69 -4.99 12.32
CA LEU A 158 -0.33 -5.40 11.36
C LEU A 158 0.23 -6.34 10.28
N THR A 159 1.49 -6.13 9.86
CA THR A 159 2.14 -7.03 8.89
C THR A 159 2.24 -8.45 9.44
N SER A 160 2.69 -8.58 10.70
CA SER A 160 2.84 -9.85 11.40
C SER A 160 1.50 -10.56 11.60
N LEU A 161 0.47 -9.84 12.03
CA LEU A 161 -0.88 -10.39 12.19
C LEU A 161 -1.42 -10.93 10.86
N LEU A 162 -1.37 -10.14 9.78
CA LEU A 162 -1.84 -10.60 8.48
C LEU A 162 -1.02 -11.77 7.93
N PHE A 163 0.29 -11.78 8.18
CA PHE A 163 1.13 -12.89 7.77
C PHE A 163 0.71 -14.19 8.46
N PHE A 164 0.43 -14.14 9.77
CA PHE A 164 -0.09 -15.29 10.51
C PHE A 164 -1.45 -15.76 9.97
N PHE A 165 -2.36 -14.83 9.64
CA PHE A 165 -3.66 -15.16 9.06
C PHE A 165 -3.60 -15.62 7.60
N SER A 166 -2.52 -15.34 6.87
CA SER A 166 -2.41 -15.65 5.45
C SER A 166 -2.56 -17.14 5.13
N GLY A 167 -2.16 -18.02 6.05
CA GLY A 167 -2.28 -19.47 5.92
C GLY A 167 -3.67 -20.05 6.25
N TYR A 168 -4.60 -19.23 6.75
CA TYR A 168 -5.94 -19.68 7.16
C TYR A 168 -7.08 -19.02 6.37
N MET A 169 -6.80 -17.87 5.72
CA MET A 169 -7.82 -17.09 5.00
C MET A 169 -7.65 -17.16 3.48
N SER A 170 -8.77 -17.22 2.75
CA SER A 170 -8.78 -17.21 1.28
C SER A 170 -8.33 -15.86 0.71
N LEU A 171 -7.99 -15.82 -0.58
CA LEU A 171 -7.50 -14.61 -1.26
C LEU A 171 -8.50 -13.47 -1.21
N HIS A 172 -9.79 -13.76 -1.41
CA HIS A 172 -10.82 -12.74 -1.46
C HIS A 172 -10.98 -11.99 -0.13
N TRP A 173 -10.79 -12.67 1.01
CA TRP A 173 -10.80 -12.03 2.32
C TRP A 173 -9.63 -11.04 2.47
N HIS A 174 -8.43 -11.42 2.02
CA HIS A 174 -7.28 -10.51 2.04
C HIS A 174 -7.48 -9.29 1.14
N LEU A 175 -8.05 -9.49 -0.06
CA LEU A 175 -8.39 -8.40 -0.98
C LEU A 175 -9.46 -7.47 -0.39
N PHE A 176 -10.46 -8.03 0.30
CA PHE A 176 -11.51 -7.26 0.95
C PHE A 176 -10.98 -6.43 2.13
N ILE A 177 -10.12 -7.03 2.96
CA ILE A 177 -9.42 -6.31 4.04
C ILE A 177 -8.59 -5.17 3.46
N LEU A 178 -7.87 -5.40 2.36
CA LEU A 178 -7.05 -4.39 1.70
C LEU A 178 -7.88 -3.25 1.09
N LEU A 179 -9.07 -3.57 0.56
CA LEU A 179 -10.03 -2.59 0.04
C LEU A 179 -10.54 -1.67 1.15
N ILE A 180 -11.02 -2.27 2.25
CA ILE A 180 -11.52 -1.53 3.41
C ILE A 180 -10.40 -0.70 4.04
N SER A 181 -9.22 -1.29 4.27
CA SER A 181 -8.10 -0.59 4.89
C SER A 181 -7.64 0.59 4.02
N GLY A 182 -7.63 0.43 2.68
CA GLY A 182 -7.28 1.49 1.74
C GLY A 182 -8.24 2.67 1.79
N THR A 183 -9.57 2.39 1.80
CA THR A 183 -10.58 3.45 1.95
C THR A 183 -10.46 4.17 3.30
N LEU A 184 -10.40 3.42 4.40
CA LEU A 184 -10.28 3.98 5.76
C LEU A 184 -8.99 4.77 5.93
N GLY A 185 -7.87 4.26 5.38
CA GLY A 185 -6.58 4.94 5.39
C GLY A 185 -6.65 6.29 4.66
N TYR A 186 -7.34 6.35 3.51
CA TYR A 186 -7.47 7.61 2.76
C TYR A 186 -8.29 8.64 3.55
N TRP A 187 -9.43 8.22 4.09
CA TRP A 187 -10.27 9.09 4.92
C TRP A 187 -9.54 9.57 6.16
N ALA A 188 -8.83 8.68 6.85
CA ALA A 188 -8.04 9.01 8.03
C ALA A 188 -6.91 10.00 7.70
N PHE A 189 -6.22 9.83 6.56
CA PHE A 189 -5.21 10.78 6.12
C PHE A 189 -5.81 12.14 5.76
N ALA A 190 -6.93 12.17 5.04
CA ALA A 190 -7.60 13.42 4.67
C ALA A 190 -8.06 14.20 5.91
N VAL A 191 -8.55 13.50 6.94
CA VAL A 191 -8.91 14.09 8.23
C VAL A 191 -7.66 14.60 8.96
N ALA A 192 -6.58 13.81 9.01
CA ALA A 192 -5.33 14.23 9.63
C ALA A 192 -4.73 15.48 8.96
N GLU A 193 -4.74 15.55 7.63
CA GLU A 193 -4.27 16.72 6.88
C GLU A 193 -5.12 17.96 7.19
N LYS A 194 -6.45 17.83 7.25
CA LYS A 194 -7.34 18.95 7.62
C LYS A 194 -7.13 19.44 9.05
N MET A 195 -6.94 18.52 10.00
CA MET A 195 -6.71 18.86 11.41
C MET A 195 -5.40 19.64 11.57
N GLU A 196 -4.30 19.19 10.95
CA GLU A 196 -3.03 19.91 11.04
C GLU A 196 -3.09 21.30 10.39
N ILE A 197 -3.73 21.44 9.22
CA ILE A 197 -3.92 22.75 8.58
C ILE A 197 -4.73 23.70 9.49
N THR A 198 -5.71 23.17 10.22
CA THR A 198 -6.54 23.96 11.14
C THR A 198 -5.73 24.38 12.38
N ASN A 199 -4.96 23.45 12.95
CA ASN A 199 -4.07 23.74 14.08
C ASN A 199 -3.01 24.78 13.73
N GLU A 200 -2.42 24.68 12.53
CA GLU A 200 -1.43 25.63 12.05
C GLU A 200 -2.03 27.04 11.88
N LYS A 201 -3.24 27.14 11.32
CA LYS A 201 -3.98 28.42 11.23
C LYS A 201 -4.29 29.01 12.60
N ASN A 202 -4.61 28.17 13.58
CA ASN A 202 -4.89 28.64 14.94
C ASN A 202 -3.63 29.14 15.64
N ARG A 203 -2.47 28.47 15.49
CA ARG A 203 -1.18 28.96 16.01
C ARG A 203 -0.82 30.33 15.45
N ARG A 204 -0.90 30.49 14.12
CA ARG A 204 -0.62 31.77 13.44
C ARG A 204 -1.58 32.90 13.82
N LYS A 205 -2.74 32.61 14.43
CA LYS A 205 -3.68 33.63 14.96
C LYS A 205 -3.37 34.05 16.38
N ILE A 206 -2.62 33.24 17.14
CA ILE A 206 -2.25 33.50 18.53
C ILE A 206 -0.92 34.28 18.58
N ASP A 207 0.03 33.91 17.72
CA ASP A 207 1.34 34.59 17.61
C ASP A 207 1.33 36.10 17.23
N PRO A 208 0.32 36.69 16.55
CA PRO A 208 0.29 38.13 16.27
C PRO A 208 0.02 38.98 17.52
N ILE A 209 -0.41 38.38 18.64
CA ILE A 209 -0.87 39.10 19.83
C ILE A 209 0.28 39.33 20.84
N GLU A 210 1.40 38.61 20.73
CA GLU A 210 2.55 38.76 21.63
C GLU A 210 3.59 39.81 21.16
N LEU A 211 3.31 40.57 20.10
CA LEU A 211 4.21 41.57 19.52
C LEU A 211 3.66 43.01 19.51
N SER A 212 2.57 43.29 20.24
CA SER A 212 2.01 44.64 20.42
C SER A 212 2.22 45.20 21.82
#